data_AF-A0A1I7SV48-F1
#
_entry.id   AF-A0A1I7SV48-F1
#
_cell.length_a   1.000
_cell.length_b   1.000
_cell.length_c   1.000
_cell.angle_alpha   90.00
_cell.angle_beta   90.00
_cell.angle_gamma   90.00
#
_symmetry.space_group_name_H-M   'P 1'
#
loop_
_entity.id
_entity.type
_entity.pdbx_description
1 polymer ?
#
loop_
_entity_poly.entity_id
_entity_poly.type
_entity_poly.pdbx_seq_one_letter_code
_entity_poly.pdbx_strand_id
1 'polypeptide(L)'
;MAHSSQRGKLLAVIGDEDTVVGFMLGGIGQLNKARKPNYFIVDKNTTTTEIEETFKNFVSRDDIAIVLINQHVAELIRFTVDQHTASTPAVLEIPSKEMPYDPAKDSILNRARGRLSSVPIPSFHD
;
A
#
# COMPACT_ATOMS: atom_id res chain seq x y z
N MET A 1 18.62 11.36 -30.38
CA MET A 1 17.20 11.59 -30.06
C MET A 1 16.99 11.09 -28.63
N ALA A 2 16.90 12.02 -27.68
CA ALA A 2 16.77 11.67 -26.26
C ALA A 2 15.39 11.03 -26.05
N HIS A 3 15.36 9.77 -25.60
CA HIS A 3 14.16 9.21 -25.02
C HIS A 3 13.71 10.16 -23.91
N SER A 4 12.55 10.79 -24.10
CA SER A 4 11.81 11.39 -23.00
C SER A 4 11.61 10.29 -21.96
N SER A 5 12.39 10.30 -20.89
CA SER A 5 12.10 9.47 -19.72
C SER A 5 10.68 9.82 -19.30
N GLN A 6 9.71 8.99 -19.67
CA GLN A 6 8.42 8.99 -18.99
C GLN A 6 8.80 8.85 -17.51
N ARG A 7 8.60 9.91 -16.72
CA ARG A 7 8.84 9.83 -15.28
C ARG A 7 7.99 8.66 -14.80
N GLY A 8 8.65 7.59 -14.37
CA GLY A 8 7.97 6.43 -13.81
C GLY A 8 7.10 6.89 -12.65
N LYS A 9 5.96 6.24 -12.48
CA LYS A 9 5.12 6.46 -11.30
C LYS A 9 5.88 6.04 -10.04
N LEU A 10 5.57 6.70 -8.93
CA LEU A 10 6.26 6.56 -7.66
C LEU A 10 5.63 5.48 -6.79
N LEU A 11 6.46 4.94 -5.92
CA LEU A 11 6.03 4.17 -4.76
C LEU A 11 5.80 5.15 -3.60
N ALA A 12 4.78 4.89 -2.79
CA ALA A 12 4.59 5.57 -1.52
C ALA A 12 4.54 4.57 -0.36
N VAL A 13 4.96 4.99 0.84
CA VAL A 13 5.11 4.09 1.99
C VAL A 13 4.42 4.69 3.22
N ILE A 14 3.55 3.93 3.87
CA ILE A 14 2.95 4.26 5.16
C ILE A 14 3.31 3.15 6.13
N GLY A 15 4.12 3.46 7.15
CA GLY A 15 4.59 2.40 8.03
C GLY A 15 5.37 2.88 9.23
N ASP A 16 5.83 1.92 10.04
CA ASP A 16 6.73 2.20 11.15
C ASP A 16 8.09 2.72 10.67
N GLU A 17 8.85 3.29 11.61
CA GLU A 17 10.15 3.91 11.31
C GLU A 17 11.11 2.92 10.62
N ASP A 18 11.19 1.68 11.12
CA ASP A 18 12.05 0.64 10.56
C ASP A 18 11.67 0.31 9.11
N THR A 19 10.37 0.18 8.80
CA THR A 19 9.87 -0.08 7.45
C THR A 19 10.20 1.09 6.52
N VAL A 20 9.87 2.32 6.92
CA VAL A 20 10.09 3.50 6.09
C VAL A 20 11.57 3.71 5.82
N VAL A 21 12.43 3.62 6.83
CA VAL A 21 13.88 3.74 6.68
C VAL A 21 14.42 2.68 5.73
N GLY A 22 13.99 1.42 5.85
CA GLY A 22 14.37 0.34 4.94
C GLY A 22 14.07 0.66 3.47
N PHE A 23 12.88 1.20 3.18
CA PHE A 23 12.50 1.60 1.83
C PHE A 23 13.19 2.87 1.34
N MET A 24 13.49 3.82 2.23
CA MET A 24 14.27 5.01 1.88
C MET A 24 15.70 4.63 1.47
N LEU A 25 16.33 3.67 2.17
CA LEU A 25 17.63 3.12 1.78
C LEU A 25 17.57 2.38 0.43
N GLY A 26 16.42 1.80 0.09
CA GLY A 26 16.13 1.21 -1.22
C GLY A 26 15.94 2.24 -2.36
N GLY A 27 16.00 3.54 -2.07
CA GLY A 27 15.92 4.62 -3.07
C GLY A 27 14.51 5.06 -3.43
N ILE A 28 13.49 4.70 -2.64
CA ILE A 28 12.09 5.09 -2.89
C ILE A 28 11.78 6.53 -2.48
N GLY A 29 12.52 7.08 -1.49
CA GLY A 29 12.22 8.39 -0.91
C GLY A 29 12.32 9.53 -1.92
N GLN A 30 11.21 10.24 -2.15
CA GLN A 30 11.14 11.38 -3.05
C GLN A 30 10.26 12.50 -2.48
N LEU A 31 10.71 13.75 -2.68
CA LEU A 31 9.92 14.95 -2.46
C LEU A 31 9.33 15.42 -3.79
N ASN A 32 8.03 15.72 -3.81
CA ASN A 32 7.42 16.34 -4.97
C ASN A 32 7.78 17.84 -5.07
N LYS A 33 7.30 18.54 -6.12
CA LYS A 33 7.56 19.98 -6.31
C LYS A 33 7.09 20.86 -5.15
N ALA A 34 6.07 20.42 -4.41
CA ALA A 34 5.53 21.08 -3.23
C ALA A 34 6.23 20.65 -1.93
N ARG A 35 7.39 19.95 -2.02
CA ARG A 35 8.13 19.37 -0.90
C ARG A 35 7.32 18.41 -0.04
N LYS A 36 6.27 17.80 -0.58
CA LYS A 36 5.54 16.72 0.10
C LYS A 36 6.25 15.38 -0.12
N PRO A 37 6.52 14.61 0.93
CA PRO A 37 7.11 13.29 0.82
C PRO A 37 6.13 12.29 0.19
N ASN A 38 6.68 11.18 -0.27
CA ASN A 38 5.95 9.96 -0.63
C ASN A 38 6.02 8.90 0.48
N TYR A 39 6.32 9.29 1.71
CA TYR A 39 6.34 8.40 2.85
C TYR A 39 5.71 9.06 4.06
N PHE A 40 5.22 8.23 4.99
CA PHE A 40 4.66 8.64 6.25
C PHE A 40 5.05 7.64 7.34
N ILE A 41 5.71 8.13 8.38
CA ILE A 41 6.13 7.34 9.53
C ILE A 41 4.98 7.35 10.54
N VAL A 42 4.54 6.16 10.92
CA VAL A 42 3.52 5.94 11.95
C VAL A 42 4.23 5.62 13.25
N ASP A 43 4.02 6.46 14.25
CA ASP A 43 4.50 6.25 15.61
C ASP A 43 3.31 6.00 16.58
N LYS A 44 3.61 5.87 17.88
CA LYS A 44 2.58 5.64 18.90
C LYS A 44 1.68 6.85 19.17
N ASN A 45 2.07 8.04 18.73
CA ASN A 45 1.34 9.29 18.93
C ASN A 45 0.49 9.65 17.71
N THR A 46 0.76 9.01 16.57
CA THR A 46 0.08 9.21 15.30
C THR A 46 -1.36 8.76 15.45
N THR A 47 -2.28 9.68 15.16
CA THR A 47 -3.71 9.42 15.26
C THR A 47 -4.24 8.69 14.03
N THR A 48 -5.30 7.92 14.21
CA THR A 48 -5.97 7.23 13.10
C THR A 48 -6.40 8.19 11.99
N THR A 49 -6.84 9.39 12.36
CA THR A 49 -7.23 10.45 11.41
C THR A 49 -6.07 10.90 10.52
N GLU A 50 -4.88 11.08 11.09
CA GLU A 50 -3.69 11.47 10.30
C GLU A 50 -3.29 10.38 9.30
N ILE A 51 -3.42 9.11 9.70
CA ILE A 51 -3.17 7.97 8.81
C ILE A 51 -4.18 7.96 7.66
N GLU A 52 -5.47 8.16 7.95
CA GLU A 52 -6.50 8.22 6.92
C GLU A 52 -6.30 9.36 5.94
N GLU A 53 -6.03 10.57 6.44
CA GLU A 53 -5.79 11.74 5.59
C GLU A 53 -4.57 11.53 4.70
N THR A 54 -3.50 10.94 5.26
CA THR A 54 -2.29 10.63 4.50
C THR A 54 -2.54 9.59 3.43
N PHE A 55 -3.27 8.51 3.75
CA PHE A 55 -3.68 7.52 2.78
C PHE A 55 -4.51 8.13 1.64
N LYS A 56 -5.53 8.94 1.98
CA LYS A 56 -6.36 9.66 1.00
C LYS A 56 -5.53 10.60 0.11
N ASN A 57 -4.52 11.26 0.68
CA ASN A 57 -3.59 12.10 -0.06
C ASN A 57 -2.67 11.31 -1.00
N PHE A 58 -2.26 10.09 -0.64
CA PHE A 58 -1.44 9.25 -1.50
C PHE A 58 -2.26 8.60 -2.62
N VAL A 59 -3.51 8.19 -2.36
CA VAL A 59 -4.36 7.60 -3.41
C VAL A 59 -4.89 8.63 -4.42
N SER A 60 -5.00 9.90 -4.03
CA SER A 60 -5.42 10.99 -4.92
C SER A 60 -4.31 11.54 -5.82
N ARG A 61 -3.05 11.14 -5.57
CA ARG A 61 -1.88 11.57 -6.34
C ARG A 61 -1.71 10.74 -7.61
N ASP A 62 -1.72 11.41 -8.75
CA ASP A 62 -1.55 10.84 -10.09
C ASP A 62 -0.13 10.33 -10.36
N ASP A 63 0.86 10.87 -9.63
CA ASP A 63 2.26 10.47 -9.68
C ASP A 63 2.58 9.20 -8.88
N ILE A 64 1.65 8.64 -8.10
CA ILE A 64 1.84 7.40 -7.33
C ILE A 64 1.20 6.21 -8.07
N ALA A 65 1.93 5.10 -8.19
CA ALA A 65 1.43 3.84 -8.74
C ALA A 65 1.08 2.83 -7.67
N ILE A 66 1.85 2.80 -6.57
CA ILE A 66 1.73 1.78 -5.54
C ILE A 66 1.88 2.44 -4.18
N VAL A 67 0.98 2.13 -3.25
CA VAL A 67 1.06 2.50 -1.84
C VAL A 67 1.36 1.23 -1.05
N LEU A 68 2.55 1.17 -0.47
CA LEU A 68 2.92 0.15 0.51
C LEU A 68 2.45 0.60 1.89
N ILE A 69 1.73 -0.25 2.59
CA ILE A 69 1.25 0.04 3.94
C ILE A 69 1.52 -1.16 4.85
N ASN A 70 2.02 -0.95 6.07
CA ASN A 70 2.11 -2.06 7.01
C ASN A 70 0.70 -2.58 7.33
N GLN A 71 0.52 -3.91 7.36
CA GLN A 71 -0.79 -4.53 7.57
C GLN A 71 -1.47 -4.07 8.89
N HIS A 72 -0.70 -3.94 9.96
CA HIS A 72 -1.23 -3.48 11.25
C HIS A 72 -1.72 -2.02 11.19
N VAL A 73 -1.10 -1.17 10.38
CA VAL A 73 -1.55 0.21 10.15
C VAL A 73 -2.79 0.23 9.27
N ALA A 74 -2.83 -0.60 8.22
CA ALA A 74 -3.99 -0.75 7.36
C ALA A 74 -5.24 -1.18 8.14
N GLU A 75 -5.08 -2.01 9.17
CA GLU A 75 -6.17 -2.43 10.04
C GLU A 75 -6.83 -1.26 10.78
N LEU A 76 -6.05 -0.26 11.21
CA LEU A 76 -6.57 0.93 11.89
C LEU A 76 -7.51 1.75 11.00
N ILE A 77 -7.27 1.71 9.69
CA ILE A 77 -8.00 2.48 8.67
C ILE A 77 -8.72 1.56 7.67
N ARG A 78 -9.08 0.34 8.09
CA ARG A 78 -9.58 -0.73 7.21
C ARG A 78 -10.73 -0.26 6.32
N PHE A 79 -11.67 0.50 6.90
CA PHE A 79 -12.79 1.08 6.16
C PHE A 79 -12.35 1.98 5.01
N THR A 80 -11.38 2.86 5.25
CA THR A 80 -10.83 3.78 4.24
C THR A 80 -10.06 3.03 3.16
N VAL A 81 -9.27 2.01 3.53
CA VAL A 81 -8.55 1.15 2.57
C VAL A 81 -9.53 0.37 1.70
N ASP A 82 -10.59 -0.19 2.29
CA ASP A 82 -11.55 -0.99 1.56
C ASP A 82 -12.41 -0.18 0.58
N GLN A 83 -12.69 1.08 0.90
CA GLN A 83 -13.36 2.00 -0.02
C GLN A 83 -12.54 2.30 -1.29
N HIS A 84 -11.21 2.14 -1.23
CA HIS A 84 -10.38 2.29 -2.41
C HIS A 84 -10.53 1.07 -3.35
N THR A 85 -11.29 1.27 -4.42
CA THR A 85 -11.60 0.24 -5.42
C THR A 85 -10.92 0.50 -6.76
N ALA A 86 -10.26 1.64 -6.92
CA ALA A 86 -9.52 1.97 -8.14
C ALA A 86 -8.29 1.05 -8.26
N SER A 87 -7.97 0.64 -9.49
CA SER A 87 -6.80 -0.20 -9.78
C SER A 87 -5.46 0.53 -9.64
N THR A 88 -5.48 1.87 -9.60
CA THR A 88 -4.29 2.70 -9.44
C THR A 88 -4.59 3.91 -8.56
N PRO A 89 -3.77 4.21 -7.54
CA PRO A 89 -2.61 3.40 -7.13
C PRO A 89 -3.03 2.07 -6.48
N ALA A 90 -2.23 1.02 -6.71
CA ALA A 90 -2.42 -0.27 -6.07
C ALA A 90 -2.00 -0.17 -4.60
N VAL A 91 -2.79 -0.72 -3.69
CA VAL A 91 -2.49 -0.72 -2.25
C VAL A 91 -1.98 -2.11 -1.89
N LEU A 92 -0.79 -2.21 -1.31
CA LEU A 92 -0.19 -3.48 -0.91
C LEU A 92 0.11 -3.47 0.59
N GLU A 93 -0.49 -4.41 1.30
CA GLU A 93 -0.26 -4.65 2.72
C GLU A 93 1.03 -5.47 2.90
N ILE A 94 1.97 -4.98 3.69
CA ILE A 94 3.25 -5.64 3.99
C ILE A 94 3.39 -5.91 5.49
N PRO A 95 4.13 -6.96 5.90
CA PRO A 95 4.46 -7.16 7.31
C PRO A 95 5.28 -6.00 7.87
N SER A 96 5.38 -5.92 9.19
CA SER A 96 6.42 -5.12 9.84
C SER A 96 7.46 -6.02 10.52
N LYS A 97 8.54 -5.42 11.03
CA LYS A 97 9.61 -6.15 11.71
C LYS A 97 9.12 -6.95 12.92
N GLU A 98 8.19 -6.40 13.69
CA GLU A 98 7.67 -7.00 14.93
C GLU A 98 6.36 -7.78 14.74
N MET A 99 5.58 -7.46 13.70
CA MET A 99 4.28 -8.07 13.43
C MET A 99 4.27 -8.84 12.11
N PRO A 100 4.27 -10.19 12.15
CA PRO A 100 4.16 -11.03 10.97
C PRO A 100 2.86 -10.77 10.20
N TYR A 101 2.90 -11.02 8.90
CA TYR A 101 1.74 -10.90 8.01
C TYR A 101 0.72 -12.02 8.26
N ASP A 102 -0.56 -11.65 8.37
CA ASP A 102 -1.71 -12.54 8.48
C ASP A 102 -2.55 -12.50 7.19
N PRO A 103 -2.53 -13.55 6.36
CA PRO A 103 -3.27 -13.59 5.11
C PRO A 103 -4.79 -13.44 5.28
N ALA A 104 -5.36 -13.81 6.44
CA ALA A 104 -6.80 -13.73 6.65
C ALA A 104 -7.31 -12.27 6.74
N LYS A 105 -6.41 -11.34 7.06
CA LYS A 105 -6.73 -9.91 7.24
C LYS A 105 -6.48 -9.07 5.98
N ASP A 106 -5.95 -9.68 4.93
CA ASP A 106 -5.63 -8.98 3.70
C ASP A 106 -6.88 -8.74 2.85
N SER A 107 -7.13 -7.45 2.54
CA SER A 107 -8.28 -7.00 1.76
C SER A 107 -8.28 -7.55 0.31
N ILE A 108 -7.11 -7.67 -0.32
CA ILE A 108 -6.95 -8.22 -1.67
C ILE A 108 -7.19 -9.72 -1.65
N LEU A 109 -6.64 -10.45 -0.67
CA LEU A 109 -6.86 -11.90 -0.58
C LEU A 109 -8.33 -12.21 -0.31
N ASN A 110 -9.00 -11.43 0.54
CA ASN A 110 -10.43 -11.58 0.78
C ASN A 110 -11.27 -11.29 -0.48
N ARG A 111 -10.90 -10.27 -1.28
CA ARG A 111 -11.51 -10.02 -2.60
C ARG A 111 -11.24 -11.15 -3.60
N ALA A 112 -10.04 -11.71 -3.62
CA ALA A 112 -9.66 -12.79 -4.52
C ALA A 112 -10.33 -14.12 -4.15
N ARG A 113 -10.50 -14.42 -2.85
CA ARG A 113 -11.21 -15.60 -2.34
C ARG A 113 -12.64 -15.71 -2.89
N GLY A 114 -13.35 -14.59 -2.98
CA GLY A 114 -14.69 -14.56 -3.59
C GLY A 114 -14.71 -14.88 -5.10
N ARG A 115 -13.57 -14.77 -5.80
CA ARG A 115 -13.42 -15.11 -7.23
C ARG A 115 -12.81 -16.50 -7.46
N LEU A 116 -12.06 -17.04 -6.49
CA LEU A 116 -11.47 -18.38 -6.58
C LEU A 116 -12.48 -19.49 -6.25
N SER A 117 -13.52 -19.21 -5.47
CA SER A 117 -14.60 -20.17 -5.18
C SER A 117 -15.53 -20.45 -6.37
N SER A 118 -15.45 -19.70 -7.46
CA SER A 118 -16.24 -19.92 -8.69
C SER A 118 -15.48 -20.63 -9.81
N VAL A 119 -14.23 -21.07 -9.57
CA VAL A 119 -13.52 -21.92 -10.53
C VAL A 119 -13.71 -23.38 -10.09
N PRO A 120 -14.57 -24.17 -10.76
CA PRO A 120 -14.64 -25.59 -10.50
C PRO A 120 -13.27 -26.20 -10.78
N ILE A 121 -12.69 -26.82 -9.76
CA ILE A 121 -11.48 -27.65 -9.88
C ILE A 121 -11.86 -28.77 -10.86
N PRO A 122 -11.15 -28.94 -11.99
CA PRO A 122 -11.40 -30.09 -12.86
C PRO A 122 -11.06 -31.35 -12.05
N SER A 123 -12.08 -32.13 -11.71
CA SER A 123 -11.91 -33.47 -11.18
C SER A 123 -11.37 -34.33 -12.31
N PHE A 124 -10.04 -34.48 -12.37
CA PHE A 124 -9.42 -35.58 -13.10
C PHE A 124 -9.82 -36.86 -12.38
N HIS A 125 -10.82 -37.55 -12.93
CA HIS A 125 -11.00 -38.98 -12.71
C HIS A 125 -10.04 -39.72 -13.64
N ASP A 126 -9.26 -40.63 -13.06
CA ASP A 126 -8.47 -41.64 -13.77
C ASP A 126 -9.34 -42.53 -14.67
#